data_AF-A0A928GF44-F1
#
_entry.id   AF-A0A928GF44-F1
#
_cell.length_a   1.000
_cell.length_b   1.000
_cell.length_c   1.000
_cell.angle_alpha   90.00
_cell.angle_beta   90.00
_cell.angle_gamma   90.00
#
_symmetry.space_group_name_H-M   'P 1'
#
loop_
_entity.id
_entity.type
_entity.pdbx_description
1 polymer ?
#
loop_
_entity_poly.entity_id
_entity_poly.type
_entity_poly.pdbx_seq_one_letter_code
_entity_poly.pdbx_strand_id
1 'polypeptide(L)'
;MSMRKILFIMLALVLPVLASADDETQRLVVWLKNGEKVYFDLAAEPKTRFSNGLLIISYDKTLETSYQLSNVLRYTHEGVCTDVNETKTHDLTVAQTKDGITLKNVPAGTPVRLYNPAGHLLETKTSNGTSAVQFSLAAHPAGVYLVNLNDQTFKITKR
;
A
#
# COMPACT_ATOMS: atom_id res chain seq x y z
N MET A 1 57.42 -46.99 -2.16
CA MET A 1 56.80 -46.84 -0.82
C MET A 1 57.08 -45.43 -0.34
N SER A 2 56.07 -44.55 -0.38
CA SER A 2 56.14 -43.23 0.23
C SER A 2 54.72 -42.78 0.57
N MET A 3 54.62 -42.06 1.68
CA MET A 3 53.47 -41.99 2.58
C MET A 3 52.72 -40.66 2.46
N ARG A 4 51.42 -40.74 2.73
CA ARG A 4 50.38 -39.71 2.94
C ARG A 4 50.85 -38.27 3.24
N LYS A 5 50.15 -37.31 2.65
CA LYS A 5 49.67 -36.08 3.32
C LYS A 5 48.24 -35.78 2.88
N ILE A 6 47.26 -36.15 3.71
CA ILE A 6 45.86 -35.76 3.56
C ILE A 6 45.78 -34.32 4.06
N LEU A 7 45.52 -33.39 3.14
CA LEU A 7 45.33 -31.98 3.46
C LEU A 7 43.88 -31.77 3.93
N PHE A 8 43.71 -31.57 5.24
CA PHE A 8 42.45 -31.10 5.83
C PHE A 8 42.23 -29.64 5.38
N ILE A 9 41.33 -29.43 4.41
CA ILE A 9 40.82 -28.09 4.10
C ILE A 9 39.70 -27.80 5.11
N MET A 10 40.03 -26.97 6.09
CA MET A 10 39.09 -26.33 7.01
C MET A 10 38.02 -25.58 6.19
N LEU A 11 36.77 -26.06 6.27
CA LEU A 11 35.59 -25.33 5.84
C LEU A 11 35.33 -24.22 6.86
N ALA A 12 35.80 -23.01 6.57
CA ALA A 12 35.45 -21.82 7.33
C ALA A 12 33.94 -21.56 7.15
N LEU A 13 33.16 -21.96 8.13
CA LEU A 13 31.75 -21.62 8.27
C LEU A 13 31.67 -20.12 8.59
N VAL A 14 31.67 -19.28 7.56
CA VAL A 14 31.33 -17.86 7.69
C VAL A 14 29.82 -17.82 7.95
N LEU A 15 29.44 -17.83 9.23
CA LEU A 15 28.11 -17.44 9.65
C LEU A 15 27.93 -15.95 9.30
N PRO A 16 26.95 -15.56 8.47
CA PRO A 16 26.56 -14.16 8.43
C PRO A 16 26.00 -13.80 9.81
N VAL A 17 26.71 -12.92 10.52
CA VAL A 17 26.16 -12.24 11.69
C VAL A 17 24.96 -11.43 11.18
N LEU A 18 23.75 -11.93 11.44
CA LEU A 18 22.55 -11.13 11.34
C LEU A 18 22.59 -10.14 12.49
N ALA A 19 23.26 -9.01 12.26
CA ALA A 19 23.05 -7.81 13.04
C ALA A 19 21.64 -7.32 12.74
N SER A 20 20.66 -7.76 13.53
CA SER A 20 19.34 -7.12 13.56
C SER A 20 19.48 -5.82 14.33
N ALA A 21 19.96 -4.78 13.65
CA ALA A 21 19.76 -3.41 14.07
C ALA A 21 18.27 -3.08 13.88
N ASP A 22 17.62 -2.78 15.00
CA ASP A 22 16.24 -2.29 15.08
C ASP A 22 16.21 -0.82 14.62
N ASP A 23 16.64 -0.59 13.38
CA ASP A 23 16.62 0.73 12.76
C ASP A 23 15.21 0.97 12.19
N GLU A 24 14.67 2.15 12.44
CA GLU A 24 13.38 2.68 11.95
C GLU A 24 13.34 2.86 10.41
N THR A 25 14.03 1.99 9.67
CA THR A 25 14.13 2.01 8.22
C THR A 25 12.86 1.47 7.58
N GLN A 26 12.39 2.16 6.55
CA GLN A 26 11.34 1.63 5.69
C GLN A 26 11.88 0.38 4.97
N ARG A 27 11.13 -0.72 5.04
CA ARG A 27 11.53 -2.03 4.51
C ARG A 27 10.40 -2.65 3.71
N LEU A 28 10.74 -3.31 2.61
CA LEU A 28 9.90 -4.32 1.99
C LEU A 28 10.11 -5.64 2.75
N VAL A 29 9.03 -6.28 3.17
CA VAL A 29 9.05 -7.49 3.98
C VAL A 29 8.33 -8.60 3.25
N VAL A 30 9.04 -9.69 2.96
CA VAL A 30 8.48 -10.93 2.41
C VAL A 30 8.20 -11.88 3.55
N TRP A 31 6.93 -12.22 3.72
CA TRP A 31 6.46 -13.18 4.71
C TRP A 31 6.35 -14.54 4.04
N LEU A 32 7.07 -15.53 4.57
CA LEU A 32 7.02 -16.90 4.09
C LEU A 32 6.02 -17.72 4.92
N LYS A 33 5.47 -18.78 4.31
CA LYS A 33 4.48 -19.64 4.97
C LYS A 33 5.05 -20.46 6.14
N ASN A 34 6.37 -20.62 6.20
CA ASN A 34 7.07 -21.23 7.33
C ASN A 34 7.18 -20.28 8.55
N GLY A 35 6.68 -19.04 8.44
CA GLY A 35 6.75 -18.01 9.47
C GLY A 35 8.00 -17.12 9.40
N GLU A 36 8.93 -17.43 8.50
CA GLU A 36 10.13 -16.62 8.27
C GLU A 36 9.78 -15.29 7.60
N LYS A 37 10.56 -14.25 7.92
CA LYS A 37 10.47 -12.94 7.29
C LYS A 37 11.82 -12.60 6.67
N VAL A 38 11.79 -12.12 5.43
CA VAL A 38 12.96 -11.57 4.76
C VAL A 38 12.74 -10.08 4.51
N TYR A 39 13.75 -9.28 4.86
CA TYR A 39 13.69 -7.82 4.81
C TYR A 39 14.57 -7.28 3.70
N PHE A 40 14.06 -6.28 2.99
CA PHE A 40 14.73 -5.54 1.94
C PHE A 40 14.65 -4.05 2.28
N ASP A 41 15.78 -3.35 2.30
CA ASP A 41 15.81 -1.91 2.57
C ASP A 41 15.12 -1.16 1.42
N LEU A 42 14.10 -0.35 1.72
CA LEU A 42 13.42 0.45 0.70
C LEU A 42 14.31 1.58 0.16
N ALA A 43 15.29 2.08 0.93
CA ALA A 43 16.21 3.11 0.46
C ALA A 43 17.10 2.64 -0.71
N ALA A 44 17.27 1.33 -0.87
CA ALA A 44 17.94 0.73 -2.01
C ALA A 44 17.02 0.53 -3.24
N GLU A 45 15.78 1.03 -3.19
CA GLU A 45 14.79 0.98 -4.27
C GLU A 45 14.55 -0.43 -4.87
N PRO A 46 14.19 -1.43 -4.05
CA PRO A 46 13.93 -2.79 -4.52
C PRO A 46 12.77 -2.82 -5.51
N LYS A 47 12.98 -3.48 -6.65
CA LYS A 47 11.96 -3.69 -7.68
C LYS A 47 11.37 -5.09 -7.56
N THR A 48 10.05 -5.18 -7.46
CA THR A 48 9.31 -6.44 -7.40
C THR A 48 8.77 -6.82 -8.78
N ARG A 49 8.95 -8.08 -9.16
CA ARG A 49 8.38 -8.67 -10.38
C ARG A 49 7.89 -10.09 -10.11
N PHE A 50 6.89 -10.52 -10.87
CA PHE A 50 6.38 -11.89 -10.84
C PHE A 50 6.65 -12.56 -12.18
N SER A 51 7.22 -13.76 -12.15
CA SER A 51 7.50 -14.53 -13.37
C SER A 51 7.61 -16.01 -13.05
N ASN A 52 6.99 -16.88 -13.85
CA ASN A 52 7.12 -18.34 -13.75
C ASN A 52 6.88 -18.91 -12.33
N GLY A 53 5.89 -18.39 -11.61
CA GLY A 53 5.59 -18.84 -10.24
C GLY A 53 6.56 -18.30 -9.18
N LEU A 54 7.43 -17.35 -9.52
CA LEU A 54 8.37 -16.72 -8.61
C LEU A 54 7.97 -15.28 -8.28
N LEU A 55 8.16 -14.90 -7.01
CA LEU A 55 8.36 -13.52 -6.60
C LEU A 55 9.86 -13.22 -6.76
N ILE A 56 10.17 -12.20 -7.56
CA ILE A 56 11.52 -11.75 -7.84
C ILE A 56 11.70 -10.35 -7.26
N ILE A 57 12.74 -10.17 -6.45
CA ILE A 57 13.15 -8.88 -5.89
C ILE A 57 14.54 -8.55 -6.42
N SER A 58 14.69 -7.39 -7.03
CA SER A 58 15.96 -6.96 -7.63
C SER A 58 16.36 -5.55 -7.21
N TYR A 59 17.65 -5.32 -7.04
CA TYR A 59 18.25 -3.98 -6.88
C TYR A 59 19.01 -3.63 -8.14
N ASP A 60 18.67 -2.52 -8.79
CA ASP A 60 19.31 -1.94 -9.98
C ASP A 60 20.01 -2.92 -10.94
N LYS A 61 19.33 -4.05 -11.17
CA LYS A 61 19.73 -5.17 -12.06
C LYS A 61 21.01 -5.92 -11.68
N THR A 62 21.64 -5.64 -10.54
CA THR A 62 22.92 -6.27 -10.14
C THR A 62 22.75 -7.41 -9.14
N LEU A 63 21.67 -7.39 -8.37
CA LEU A 63 21.32 -8.44 -7.41
C LEU A 63 19.87 -8.85 -7.62
N GLU A 64 19.63 -10.15 -7.82
CA GLU A 64 18.29 -10.73 -7.94
C GLU A 64 18.12 -11.82 -6.89
N THR A 65 17.05 -11.76 -6.11
CA THR A 65 16.63 -12.82 -5.20
C THR A 65 15.24 -13.29 -5.60
N SER A 66 15.02 -14.61 -5.58
CA SER A 66 13.76 -15.21 -6.01
C SER A 66 13.18 -16.13 -4.95
N TYR A 67 11.85 -16.12 -4.85
CA TYR A 67 11.08 -16.95 -3.94
C TYR A 67 9.98 -17.65 -4.71
N GLN A 68 9.77 -18.94 -4.45
CA GLN A 68 8.60 -19.66 -4.95
C GLN A 68 7.33 -19.05 -4.37
N LEU A 69 6.39 -18.60 -5.20
CA LEU A 69 5.12 -18.01 -4.75
C LEU A 69 4.31 -19.00 -3.90
N SER A 70 4.46 -20.30 -4.13
CA SER A 70 3.85 -21.34 -3.29
C SER A 70 4.29 -21.26 -1.83
N ASN A 71 5.47 -20.69 -1.56
CA ASN A 71 6.06 -20.53 -0.23
C ASN A 71 5.89 -19.11 0.34
N VAL A 72 5.49 -18.13 -0.49
CA VAL A 72 5.21 -16.76 -0.04
C VAL A 72 3.79 -16.68 0.52
N LEU A 73 3.66 -16.13 1.73
CA LEU A 73 2.38 -15.83 2.36
C LEU A 73 1.85 -14.46 1.91
N ARG A 74 2.71 -13.43 1.98
CA ARG A 74 2.43 -12.05 1.56
C ARG A 74 3.74 -11.27 1.46
N TYR A 75 3.69 -10.07 0.89
CA TYR A 75 4.74 -9.07 1.06
C TYR A 75 4.12 -7.73 1.45
N THR A 76 4.79 -6.98 2.32
CA THR A 76 4.29 -5.72 2.89
C THR A 76 5.40 -4.69 2.95
N HIS A 77 5.06 -3.41 3.10
CA HIS A 77 6.03 -2.40 3.50
C HIS A 77 5.88 -2.18 5.02
N GLU A 78 6.99 -2.21 5.74
CA GLU A 78 7.11 -1.94 7.17
C GLU A 78 8.03 -0.73 7.40
N GLY A 79 8.00 -0.13 8.58
CA GLY A 79 8.80 1.06 8.94
C GLY A 79 7.94 2.28 9.23
N VAL A 80 8.59 3.40 9.53
CA VAL A 80 7.88 4.65 9.85
C VAL A 80 7.11 5.09 8.61
N CYS A 81 5.77 5.06 8.74
CA CYS A 81 4.89 5.72 7.79
C CYS A 81 5.31 7.20 7.79
N THR A 82 5.89 7.68 6.69
CA THR A 82 6.00 9.13 6.47
C THR A 82 4.56 9.59 6.32
N ASP A 83 4.04 10.07 7.44
CA ASP A 83 2.70 10.54 7.71
C ASP A 83 1.87 10.78 6.43
N VAL A 84 0.82 10.00 6.23
CA VAL A 84 -0.35 10.56 5.52
C VAL A 84 -0.90 11.52 6.54
N ASN A 85 -0.44 12.79 6.51
CA ASN A 85 -0.95 13.86 7.37
C ASN A 85 -2.43 13.58 7.59
N GLU A 86 -2.83 13.26 8.83
CA GLU A 86 -4.24 13.19 9.17
C GLU A 86 -4.82 14.50 8.66
N THR A 87 -5.59 14.42 7.58
CA THR A 87 -6.28 15.62 7.13
C THR A 87 -7.17 15.93 8.30
N LYS A 88 -7.03 17.13 8.90
CA LYS A 88 -7.82 17.57 10.04
C LYS A 88 -9.30 17.63 9.62
N THR A 89 -9.93 16.48 9.47
CA THR A 89 -11.37 16.27 9.37
C THR A 89 -11.91 16.14 10.78
N HIS A 90 -11.50 17.05 11.66
CA HIS A 90 -12.25 17.23 12.88
C HIS A 90 -13.61 17.77 12.42
N ASP A 91 -14.57 16.83 12.36
CA ASP A 91 -16.01 16.99 12.17
C ASP A 91 -16.61 16.57 10.82
N LEU A 92 -15.85 16.45 9.71
CA LEU A 92 -16.43 15.99 8.44
C LEU A 92 -16.86 14.52 8.54
N THR A 93 -18.16 14.26 8.33
CA THR A 93 -18.70 12.90 8.27
C THR A 93 -19.12 12.57 6.85
N VAL A 94 -18.62 11.45 6.30
CA VAL A 94 -19.05 10.91 5.01
C VAL A 94 -19.75 9.57 5.24
N ALA A 95 -21.01 9.48 4.80
CA ALA A 95 -21.81 8.27 4.88
C ALA A 95 -22.27 7.86 3.48
N GLN A 96 -22.19 6.57 3.18
CA GLN A 96 -22.72 5.98 1.96
C GLN A 96 -23.96 5.15 2.31
N THR A 97 -25.05 5.35 1.57
CA THR A 97 -26.19 4.44 1.52
C THR A 97 -26.18 3.67 0.20
N LYS A 98 -27.08 2.69 0.03
CA LYS A 98 -27.19 1.93 -1.22
C LYS A 98 -27.37 2.84 -2.45
N ASP A 99 -28.10 3.93 -2.27
CA ASP A 99 -28.57 4.78 -3.36
C ASP A 99 -27.96 6.20 -3.35
N GLY A 100 -27.03 6.51 -2.42
CA GLY A 100 -26.49 7.85 -2.33
C GLY A 100 -25.32 8.04 -1.36
N ILE A 101 -24.84 9.27 -1.33
CA ILE A 101 -23.73 9.73 -0.50
C ILE A 101 -24.21 10.94 0.29
N THR A 102 -23.92 10.97 1.58
CA THR A 102 -24.25 12.07 2.48
C THR A 102 -22.99 12.57 3.17
N LEU A 103 -22.73 13.88 3.07
CA LEU A 103 -21.65 14.56 3.75
C LEU A 103 -22.22 15.55 4.77
N LYS A 104 -21.77 15.48 6.02
CA LYS A 104 -22.17 16.38 7.12
C LYS A 104 -20.99 17.20 7.60
N ASN A 105 -21.28 18.37 8.16
CA ASN A 105 -20.30 19.33 8.68
C ASN A 105 -19.33 19.83 7.59
N VAL A 106 -19.83 19.99 6.37
CA VAL A 106 -19.09 20.61 5.27
C VAL A 106 -19.16 22.13 5.44
N PRO A 107 -18.04 22.86 5.53
CA PRO A 107 -18.05 24.32 5.73
C PRO A 107 -18.86 25.07 4.66
N ALA A 108 -19.56 26.14 5.06
CA ALA A 108 -20.34 26.97 4.14
C ALA A 108 -19.48 27.50 2.98
N GLY A 109 -20.04 27.51 1.78
CA GLY A 109 -19.35 27.94 0.56
C GLY A 109 -18.42 26.88 -0.05
N THR A 110 -18.23 25.73 0.60
CA THR A 110 -17.37 24.65 0.07
C THR A 110 -18.07 23.93 -1.09
N PRO A 111 -17.45 23.89 -2.29
CA PRO A 111 -17.95 23.08 -3.39
C PRO A 111 -17.60 21.61 -3.16
N VAL A 112 -18.61 20.75 -3.23
CA VAL A 112 -18.46 19.29 -3.21
C VAL A 112 -18.77 18.78 -4.60
N ARG A 113 -17.85 18.00 -5.17
CA ARG A 113 -17.89 17.54 -6.56
C ARG A 113 -17.96 16.03 -6.62
N LEU A 114 -18.89 15.50 -7.39
CA LEU A 114 -19.04 14.06 -7.64
C LEU A 114 -18.50 13.72 -9.03
N TYR A 115 -17.63 12.73 -9.12
CA TYR A 115 -17.08 12.22 -10.37
C TYR A 115 -17.46 10.76 -10.59
N ASN A 116 -17.67 10.41 -11.85
CA ASN A 116 -17.94 9.03 -12.29
C ASN A 116 -16.64 8.19 -12.37
N PRO A 117 -16.73 6.87 -12.63
CA PRO A 117 -15.55 6.01 -12.75
C PRO A 117 -14.58 6.37 -13.89
N ALA A 118 -15.05 7.10 -14.90
CA ALA A 118 -14.20 7.61 -15.99
C ALA A 118 -13.53 8.94 -15.64
N GLY A 119 -13.74 9.48 -14.44
CA GLY A 119 -13.20 10.76 -13.99
C GLY A 119 -13.98 11.99 -14.48
N HIS A 120 -15.16 11.80 -15.09
CA HIS A 120 -15.99 12.92 -15.51
C HIS A 120 -16.79 13.47 -14.33
N LEU A 121 -16.87 14.80 -14.22
CA LEU A 121 -17.71 15.49 -13.25
C LEU A 121 -19.19 15.23 -13.55
N LEU A 122 -19.91 14.67 -12.58
CA LEU A 122 -21.35 14.42 -12.65
C LEU A 122 -22.15 15.59 -12.07
N GLU A 123 -21.76 16.06 -10.90
CA GLU A 123 -22.52 17.06 -10.16
C GLU A 123 -21.61 17.88 -9.23
N THR A 124 -21.96 19.15 -9.00
CA THR A 124 -21.35 20.00 -7.98
C THR A 124 -22.43 20.58 -7.08
N LYS A 125 -22.25 20.49 -5.77
CA LYS A 125 -23.11 21.09 -4.75
C LYS A 125 -22.29 21.94 -3.81
N THR A 126 -22.73 23.17 -3.56
CA THR A 126 -22.09 24.05 -2.60
C THR A 126 -22.77 23.92 -1.25
N SER A 127 -22.00 23.62 -0.20
CA SER A 127 -22.53 23.54 1.16
C SER A 127 -23.00 24.90 1.66
N ASN A 128 -24.12 24.94 2.38
CA ASN A 128 -24.56 26.11 3.13
C ASN A 128 -24.05 26.13 4.59
N GLY A 129 -23.27 25.12 4.99
CA GLY A 129 -22.67 25.01 6.33
C GLY A 129 -23.59 24.43 7.41
N THR A 130 -24.90 24.32 7.18
CA THR A 130 -25.87 23.87 8.18
C THR A 130 -26.56 22.57 7.81
N SER A 131 -26.71 22.30 6.51
CA SER A 131 -27.37 21.10 6.00
C SER A 131 -26.38 20.11 5.40
N ALA A 132 -26.75 18.83 5.42
CA ALA A 132 -25.95 17.78 4.80
C ALA A 132 -25.97 17.91 3.28
N VAL A 133 -24.80 17.77 2.65
CA VAL A 133 -24.68 17.68 1.19
C VAL A 133 -24.97 16.25 0.77
N GLN A 134 -25.91 16.05 -0.14
CA GLN A 134 -26.36 14.72 -0.56
C GLN A 134 -26.25 14.55 -2.06
N PHE A 135 -25.73 13.41 -2.51
CA PHE A 135 -25.71 12.99 -3.91
C PHE A 135 -26.50 11.70 -4.06
N SER A 136 -27.33 11.62 -5.11
CA SER A 136 -28.00 10.37 -5.49
C SER A 136 -27.14 9.61 -6.47
N LEU A 137 -26.93 8.33 -6.22
CA LEU A 137 -26.32 7.39 -7.15
C LEU A 137 -27.34 6.43 -7.76
N ALA A 138 -28.63 6.53 -7.43
CA ALA A 138 -29.66 5.56 -7.81
C ALA A 138 -29.68 5.25 -9.33
N ALA A 139 -29.64 6.28 -10.17
CA ALA A 139 -29.70 6.17 -11.63
C ALA A 139 -28.34 5.85 -12.30
N HIS A 140 -27.24 5.79 -11.53
CA HIS A 140 -25.91 5.55 -12.06
C HIS A 140 -25.49 4.08 -11.91
N PRO A 141 -24.66 3.52 -12.82
CA PRO A 141 -24.23 2.12 -12.75
C PRO A 141 -23.36 1.83 -11.51
N ALA A 142 -23.23 0.55 -11.16
CA ALA A 142 -22.25 0.11 -10.16
C ALA A 142 -20.83 0.52 -10.59
N GLY A 143 -19.99 0.85 -9.61
CA GLY A 143 -18.65 1.37 -9.88
C GLY A 143 -18.08 2.21 -8.75
N VAL A 144 -16.90 2.76 -9.02
CA VAL A 144 -16.17 3.63 -8.09
C VAL A 144 -16.42 5.09 -8.46
N TYR A 145 -17.00 5.83 -7.52
CA TYR A 145 -17.22 7.27 -7.62
C TYR A 145 -16.24 8.00 -6.72
N LEU A 146 -15.88 9.21 -7.11
CA LEU A 146 -15.04 10.08 -6.30
C LEU A 146 -15.86 11.27 -5.84
N VAL A 147 -15.81 11.57 -4.54
CA VAL A 147 -16.31 12.83 -4.00
C VAL A 147 -15.11 13.67 -3.60
N ASN A 148 -14.96 14.83 -4.23
CA ASN A 148 -13.92 15.79 -3.92
C ASN A 148 -14.52 16.99 -3.18
N LEU A 149 -13.84 17.42 -2.12
CA LEU A 149 -14.09 18.70 -1.46
C LEU A 149 -12.75 19.28 -0.98
N ASN A 150 -12.40 20.47 -1.46
CA ASN A 150 -11.08 21.08 -1.23
C ASN A 150 -9.96 20.06 -1.57
N ASP A 151 -9.05 19.83 -0.63
CA ASP A 151 -7.90 18.93 -0.79
C ASP A 151 -8.22 17.47 -0.40
N GLN A 152 -9.49 17.15 -0.14
CA GLN A 152 -9.93 15.83 0.25
C GLN A 152 -10.70 15.13 -0.86
N THR A 153 -10.38 13.85 -1.09
CA THR A 153 -11.09 13.02 -2.05
C THR A 153 -11.47 11.69 -1.41
N PHE A 154 -12.75 11.37 -1.47
CA PHE A 154 -13.34 10.15 -0.91
C PHE A 154 -13.70 9.20 -2.05
N LYS A 155 -13.27 7.94 -1.91
CA LYS A 155 -13.65 6.87 -2.84
C LYS A 155 -14.90 6.17 -2.35
N ILE A 156 -15.97 6.22 -3.15
CA ILE A 156 -17.27 5.61 -2.86
C ILE A 156 -17.48 4.45 -3.82
N THR A 157 -17.80 3.26 -3.29
CA THR A 157 -18.02 2.08 -4.13
C THR A 157 -19.50 1.73 -4.14
N LYS A 158 -20.19 1.94 -5.27
CA LYS A 158 -21.54 1.41 -5.49
C LYS A 158 -21.42 -0.04 -5.98
N ARG A 159 -21.99 -0.97 -5.20
CA ARG A 159 -22.07 -2.40 -5.54
C ARG A 159 -23.37 -2.72 -6.26
#